data_AF-A0A350V2V5-F1
#
_entry.id   AF-A0A350V2V5-F1
#
_cell.length_a   1.000
_cell.length_b   1.000
_cell.length_c   1.000
_cell.angle_alpha   90.00
_cell.angle_beta   90.00
_cell.angle_gamma   90.00
#
_symmetry.space_group_name_H-M   'P 1'
#
loop_
_entity.id
_entity.type
_entity.pdbx_description
1 polymer ?
#
loop_
_entity_poly.entity_id
_entity_poly.type
_entity_poly.pdbx_seq_one_letter_code
_entity_poly.pdbx_strand_id
1 'polypeptide(L)'
;EGGTEDKKYLHLCEITEVEEGKKLTHSWRYDGYEGNSFVTWELFDENGKTRLKLTHSGLETFPESNPDLAKTNFEMGWNEIIGKSLVNFLENK
;
A
#
# COMPACT_ATOMS: atom_id res chain seq x y z
N GLU A 1 -3.33 -5.44 -10.32
CA GLU A 1 -3.35 -4.32 -11.28
C GLU A 1 -4.43 -3.34 -10.86
N GLY A 2 -4.16 -2.04 -10.96
CA GLY A 2 -5.15 -0.97 -10.77
C GLY A 2 -5.40 -0.20 -12.07
N GLY A 3 -6.36 0.71 -12.08
CA GLY A 3 -6.66 1.58 -13.23
C GLY A 3 -7.96 1.23 -13.97
N THR A 4 -8.15 1.83 -15.15
CA THR A 4 -9.33 1.63 -16.02
C THR A 4 -9.02 0.59 -17.10
N GLU A 5 -10.03 0.21 -17.88
CA GLU A 5 -9.84 -0.68 -19.05
C GLU A 5 -8.79 -0.11 -20.04
N ASP A 6 -8.75 1.22 -20.17
CA ASP A 6 -7.84 1.93 -21.09
C ASP A 6 -6.44 2.16 -20.51
N LYS A 7 -6.28 2.13 -19.18
CA LYS A 7 -5.01 2.44 -18.51
C LYS A 7 -4.80 1.53 -17.31
N LYS A 8 -3.96 0.51 -17.50
CA LYS A 8 -3.57 -0.43 -16.46
C LYS A 8 -2.28 -0.03 -15.78
N TYR A 9 -2.26 -0.25 -14.47
CA TYR A 9 -1.12 -0.06 -13.61
C TYR A 9 -0.69 -1.41 -13.04
N LEU A 10 0.26 -2.05 -13.72
CA LEU A 10 0.83 -3.32 -13.28
C LEU A 10 1.81 -3.07 -12.14
N HIS A 11 1.53 -3.62 -10.96
CA HIS A 11 2.45 -3.51 -9.82
C HIS A 11 3.53 -4.58 -9.91
N LEU A 12 4.78 -4.14 -9.82
CA LEU A 12 5.95 -5.00 -9.61
C LEU A 12 6.28 -4.95 -8.12
N CYS A 13 6.04 -6.06 -7.43
CA CYS A 13 6.21 -6.19 -5.99
C CYS A 13 7.43 -7.07 -5.69
N GLU A 14 8.32 -6.57 -4.83
CA GLU A 14 9.45 -7.29 -4.26
C GLU A 14 9.40 -7.16 -2.75
N ILE A 15 9.48 -8.27 -2.02
CA ILE A 15 9.55 -8.26 -0.56
C ILE A 15 10.97 -7.87 -0.15
N THR A 16 11.12 -6.80 0.62
CA THR A 16 12.43 -6.27 1.02
C THR A 16 12.77 -6.55 2.48
N GLU A 17 11.76 -6.64 3.36
CA GLU A 17 11.95 -6.97 4.78
C GLU A 17 10.79 -7.80 5.31
N VAL A 18 11.09 -8.80 6.13
CA VAL A 18 10.09 -9.63 6.82
C VAL A 18 10.55 -9.88 8.26
N GLU A 19 9.69 -9.53 9.22
CA GLU A 19 9.75 -10.03 10.59
C GLU A 19 8.40 -10.68 10.90
N GLU A 20 8.41 -12.00 11.10
CA GLU A 20 7.18 -12.79 11.24
C GLU A 20 6.30 -12.26 12.38
N GLY A 21 5.01 -12.07 12.06
CA GLY A 21 4.01 -11.56 13.00
C GLY A 21 4.15 -10.08 13.40
N LYS A 22 5.13 -9.35 12.84
CA LYS A 22 5.42 -7.97 13.27
C LYS A 22 5.58 -6.97 12.14
N LYS A 23 6.36 -7.30 11.10
CA LYS A 23 6.70 -6.34 10.04
C LYS A 23 6.79 -7.00 8.68
N LEU A 24 6.24 -6.33 7.67
CA LEU A 24 6.44 -6.64 6.27
C LEU A 24 6.69 -5.35 5.49
N THR A 25 7.81 -5.27 4.78
CA THR A 25 8.05 -4.19 3.82
C THR A 25 8.20 -4.77 2.43
N HIS A 26 7.54 -4.15 1.46
CA HIS A 26 7.66 -4.51 0.06
C HIS A 26 7.68 -3.27 -0.84
N SER A 27 8.27 -3.42 -2.02
CA SER A 27 8.24 -2.38 -3.04
C SER A 27 6.84 -2.21 -3.63
N TRP A 28 6.60 -1.00 -4.11
CA TRP A 28 5.43 -0.59 -4.84
C TRP A 28 5.90 0.21 -6.04
N ARG A 29 6.09 -0.51 -7.14
CA ARG A 29 6.59 -0.02 -8.42
C ARG A 29 5.58 -0.35 -9.51
N TYR A 30 5.51 0.50 -10.52
CA TYR A 30 4.68 0.28 -11.70
C TYR A 30 5.54 -0.08 -12.91
N ASP A 31 5.14 -1.12 -13.65
CA ASP A 31 5.81 -1.49 -14.89
C ASP A 31 5.64 -0.37 -15.93
N GLY A 32 6.75 0.04 -16.56
CA GLY A 32 6.77 1.13 -17.54
C GLY A 32 6.68 2.56 -16.96
N TYR A 33 6.70 2.74 -15.64
CA TYR A 33 6.73 4.08 -15.01
C TYR A 33 7.99 4.27 -14.17
N GLU A 34 8.46 5.52 -14.12
CA GLU A 34 9.51 5.95 -13.19
C GLU A 34 8.99 5.98 -11.75
N GLY A 35 9.91 5.91 -10.81
CA GLY A 35 9.62 5.92 -9.38
C GLY A 35 9.60 4.54 -8.75
N ASN A 36 9.93 4.51 -7.47
CA ASN A 36 9.87 3.34 -6.62
C ASN A 36 9.49 3.78 -5.21
N SER A 37 8.42 3.19 -4.69
CA SER A 37 7.93 3.45 -3.34
C SER A 37 7.89 2.16 -2.54
N PHE A 38 7.66 2.26 -1.23
CA PHE A 38 7.65 1.12 -0.34
C PHE A 38 6.44 1.19 0.58
N VAL A 39 5.81 0.03 0.76
CA VAL A 39 4.71 -0.14 1.71
C VAL A 39 5.21 -1.00 2.85
N THR A 40 5.12 -0.45 4.06
CA THR A 40 5.49 -1.12 5.30
C THR A 40 4.25 -1.33 6.15
N TRP A 41 4.02 -2.59 6.51
CA TRP A 41 2.99 -3.04 7.42
C TRP A 41 3.65 -3.34 8.76
N GLU A 42 3.20 -2.70 9.83
CA GLU A 42 3.65 -2.94 11.20
C GLU A 42 2.46 -3.36 12.06
N LEU A 43 2.58 -4.51 12.73
CA LEU A 43 1.59 -5.07 13.63
C LEU A 43 2.05 -4.92 15.07
N PHE A 44 1.17 -4.37 15.90
CA PHE A 44 1.40 -4.21 17.33
C PHE A 44 0.28 -4.93 18.09
N ASP A 45 0.66 -5.72 19.09
CA ASP A 45 -0.31 -6.24 20.05
C ASP A 45 -0.82 -5.09 20.92
N GLU A 46 -2.13 -4.97 21.04
CA GLU A 46 -2.83 -3.96 21.82
C GLU A 46 -4.01 -4.63 22.54
N ASN A 47 -3.75 -5.09 23.77
CA ASN A 47 -4.75 -5.66 24.68
C ASN A 47 -5.59 -6.79 24.05
N GLY A 48 -4.94 -7.74 23.35
CA GLY A 48 -5.62 -8.85 22.69
C GLY A 48 -6.30 -8.46 21.36
N LYS A 49 -6.03 -7.25 20.87
CA LYS A 49 -6.31 -6.81 19.50
C LYS A 49 -5.00 -6.50 18.80
N THR A 50 -5.06 -6.30 17.49
CA THR A 50 -3.90 -5.89 16.69
C THR A 50 -4.09 -4.46 16.21
N ARG A 51 -3.17 -3.57 16.57
CA ARG A 51 -3.05 -2.27 15.91
C ARG A 51 -2.16 -2.43 14.68
N LEU A 52 -2.74 -2.16 13.51
CA LEU A 52 -2.01 -2.09 12.26
C LEU A 52 -1.59 -0.64 11.99
N LYS A 53 -0.31 -0.43 11.66
CA LYS A 53 0.19 0.81 11.06
C LYS A 53 0.70 0.49 9.66
N LEU A 54 0.14 1.18 8.67
CA LEU A 54 0.66 1.17 7.30
C LEU A 54 1.42 2.47 7.03
N THR A 55 2.62 2.35 6.47
CA THR A 55 3.42 3.48 6.00
C THR A 55 3.73 3.28 4.52
N HIS A 56 3.38 4.25 3.68
CA HIS A 56 3.74 4.27 2.26
C HIS A 56 4.73 5.42 2.02
N SER A 57 6.00 5.07 1.79
CA SER A 57 7.12 6.01 1.64
C SER A 57 7.70 5.98 0.23
N GLY A 58 8.41 7.03 -0.20
CA GLY A 58 9.02 7.09 -1.53
C GLY A 58 8.04 7.53 -2.63
N LEU A 59 6.88 8.09 -2.25
CA LEU A 59 5.90 8.58 -3.21
C LEU A 59 6.42 9.76 -4.05
N GLU A 60 7.36 10.53 -3.49
CA GLU A 60 8.07 11.62 -4.17
C GLU A 60 8.95 11.16 -5.34
N THR A 61 9.19 9.86 -5.47
CA THR A 61 9.93 9.31 -6.60
C THR A 61 9.07 9.14 -7.85
N PHE A 62 7.74 9.16 -7.71
CA PHE A 62 6.82 9.09 -8.84
C PHE A 62 6.79 10.41 -9.61
N PRO A 63 6.64 10.37 -10.94
CA PRO A 63 6.65 11.58 -11.75
C PRO A 63 5.40 12.42 -11.47
N GLU A 64 5.59 13.70 -11.12
CA GLU A 64 4.50 14.66 -10.90
C GLU A 64 3.63 14.87 -12.14
N SER A 65 4.14 14.53 -13.33
CA SER A 65 3.40 14.60 -14.60
C SER A 65 2.26 13.58 -14.70
N ASN A 66 2.23 12.55 -13.85
CA ASN A 66 1.14 11.58 -13.81
C ASN A 66 0.24 11.80 -12.57
N PRO A 67 -0.89 12.51 -12.69
CA PRO A 67 -1.76 12.83 -11.56
C PRO A 67 -2.39 11.60 -10.90
N ASP A 68 -2.45 10.47 -11.61
CA ASP A 68 -2.97 9.21 -11.07
C ASP A 68 -2.06 8.67 -9.95
N LEU A 69 -0.75 8.97 -10.02
CA LEU A 69 0.26 8.58 -9.03
C LEU A 69 0.50 9.67 -7.97
N ALA A 70 -0.44 10.60 -7.81
CA ALA A 70 -0.38 11.60 -6.75
C ALA A 70 -0.56 10.97 -5.37
N LYS A 71 0.16 11.49 -4.37
CA LYS A 71 0.08 11.08 -2.96
C LYS A 71 -1.36 10.98 -2.43
N THR A 72 -2.22 11.93 -2.78
CA THR A 72 -3.62 11.96 -2.34
C THR A 72 -4.41 10.75 -2.80
N ASN A 73 -4.11 10.20 -3.98
CA ASN A 73 -4.80 9.00 -4.49
C ASN A 73 -4.40 7.76 -3.68
N PHE A 74 -3.13 7.65 -3.31
CA PHE A 74 -2.67 6.58 -2.41
C PHE A 74 -3.30 6.68 -1.03
N GLU A 75 -3.35 7.89 -0.45
CA GLU A 75 -4.02 8.11 0.84
C GLU A 75 -5.50 7.72 0.79
N MET A 76 -6.23 8.13 -0.25
CA MET A 76 -7.63 7.73 -0.44
C MET A 76 -7.79 6.21 -0.56
N GLY A 77 -6.95 5.56 -1.38
CA GLY A 77 -6.99 4.11 -1.57
C GLY A 77 -6.71 3.35 -0.26
N TRP A 78 -5.69 3.76 0.49
CA TRP A 78 -5.36 3.12 1.77
C TRP A 78 -6.42 3.35 2.84
N ASN A 79 -7.02 4.54 2.90
CA ASN A 79 -8.13 4.81 3.82
C ASN A 79 -9.34 3.90 3.55
N GLU A 80 -9.65 3.63 2.28
CA GLU A 80 -10.73 2.70 1.94
C GLU A 80 -10.37 1.25 2.29
N ILE A 81 -9.18 0.80 1.87
CA ILE A 81 -8.74 -0.59 2.08
C ILE A 81 -8.60 -0.90 3.56
N ILE A 82 -7.85 -0.10 4.31
CA ILE A 82 -7.52 -0.39 5.70
C ILE A 82 -8.66 0.04 6.62
N GLY A 83 -9.26 1.20 6.36
CA GLY A 83 -10.30 1.77 7.22
C GLY A 83 -11.66 1.12 7.05
N LYS A 84 -11.93 0.45 5.91
CA LYS A 84 -13.23 -0.19 5.65
C LYS A 84 -13.10 -1.64 5.19
N SER A 85 -12.44 -1.90 4.06
CA SER A 85 -12.48 -3.24 3.45
C SER A 85 -11.86 -4.32 4.34
N LEU A 86 -10.70 -4.02 4.95
CA LEU A 86 -10.00 -4.94 5.84
C LEU A 86 -10.78 -5.17 7.14
N VAL A 87 -11.28 -4.09 7.75
CA VAL A 87 -12.11 -4.19 8.97
C VAL A 87 -13.34 -5.05 8.70
N ASN A 88 -14.08 -4.75 7.63
CA ASN A 88 -15.26 -5.52 7.24
C ASN A 88 -14.92 -6.99 6.98
N PHE A 89 -13.80 -7.29 6.32
CA PHE A 89 -13.38 -8.67 6.06
C PHE A 89 -13.04 -9.43 7.35
N LEU A 90 -12.42 -8.78 8.33
CA LEU A 90 -12.04 -9.40 9.60
C LEU A 90 -13.22 -9.57 10.55
N GLU A 91 -14.16 -8.63 10.55
CA GLU A 91 -15.32 -8.63 11.47
C GLU A 91 -16.51 -9.46 10.95
N ASN A 92 -16.64 -9.66 9.64
CA ASN A 92 -17.68 -10.51 9.05
C ASN A 92 -17.23 -11.97 8.87
N LYS A 93 -16.34 -12.46 9.74
CA LYS A 93 -15.93 -13.87 9.81
C LYS A 93 -16.61 -14.61 10.94
#